data_AF-A0A8T9CPH0-F1
#
_entry.id   AF-A0A8T9CPH0-F1
#
_cell.length_a   1.000
_cell.length_b   1.000
_cell.length_c   1.000
_cell.angle_alpha   90.00
_cell.angle_beta   90.00
_cell.angle_gamma   90.00
#
_symmetry.space_group_name_H-M   'P 1'
#
loop_
_entity.id
_entity.type
_entity.pdbx_description
1 polymer ?
#
loop_
_entity_poly.entity_id
_entity_poly.type
_entity_poly.pdbx_seq_one_letter_code
_entity_poly.pdbx_strand_id
1 'polypeptide(L)' 'DMVCVARQLCRMKIQVAAGSIFSASGKYRNCLRINCALPLSETYREALKQIGEAVYRAME' A
#
# COMPACT_ATOMS: atom_id res chain seq x y z
N ASP A 1 -0.02 4.74 -10.48
CA ASP A 1 -0.43 3.31 -10.50
C ASP A 1 0.00 2.65 -9.20
N MET A 2 -0.92 2.02 -8.46
CA MET A 2 -0.62 1.45 -7.14
C MET A 2 0.32 0.23 -7.18
N VAL A 3 0.55 -0.36 -8.35
CA VAL A 3 1.63 -1.37 -8.53
C VAL A 3 3.01 -0.75 -8.27
N CYS A 4 3.25 0.49 -8.71
CA CYS A 4 4.52 1.18 -8.47
C CYS A 4 4.71 1.52 -6.98
N VAL A 5 3.63 1.98 -6.33
CA VAL A 5 3.63 2.28 -4.89
C VAL A 5 3.92 1.03 -4.06
N ALA A 6 3.26 -0.09 -4.37
CA ALA A 6 3.50 -1.36 -3.68
C ALA A 6 4.97 -1.84 -3.82
N ARG A 7 5.58 -1.66 -5.00
CA ARG A 7 7.00 -1.99 -5.23
C ARG A 7 7.95 -1.08 -4.44
N GLN A 8 7.64 0.22 -4.35
CA GLN A 8 8.42 1.16 -3.54
C GLN A 8 8.37 0.77 -2.06
N LEU A 9 7.18 0.54 -1.52
CA LEU A 9 6.98 0.13 -0.12
C LEU A 9 7.70 -1.20 0.19
N CYS A 10 7.71 -2.14 -0.75
CA CYS A 10 8.42 -3.40 -0.60
C CYS A 10 9.93 -3.19 -0.34
N ARG A 11 10.56 -2.19 -0.98
CA ARG A 11 11.97 -1.82 -0.72
C ARG A 11 12.18 -1.25 0.69
N MET A 12 11.14 -0.68 1.29
CA MET A 12 11.11 -0.20 2.67
C MET A 12 10.74 -1.31 3.68
N LYS A 13 10.65 -2.57 3.23
CA LYS A 13 10.19 -3.73 4.02
C LYS A 13 8.72 -3.62 4.46
N ILE A 14 7.91 -2.87 3.73
CA ILE A 14 6.46 -2.76 3.94
C ILE A 14 5.75 -3.47 2.78
N GLN A 15 5.02 -4.53 3.09
CA GLN A 15 4.25 -5.29 2.09
C GLN A 15 2.78 -4.87 2.09
N VAL A 16 2.28 -4.54 0.91
CA VAL A 16 0.88 -4.25 0.63
C VAL A 16 0.49 -4.93 -0.69
N ALA A 17 -0.79 -5.23 -0.86
CA ALA A 17 -1.29 -5.81 -2.12
C ALA A 17 -1.90 -4.71 -3.00
N ALA A 18 -1.41 -4.57 -4.24
CA ALA A 18 -2.01 -3.67 -5.22
C ALA A 18 -3.40 -4.15 -5.64
N GLY A 19 -4.35 -3.23 -5.78
CA GLY A 19 -5.74 -3.54 -6.09
C GLY A 19 -5.94 -4.25 -7.43
N SER A 20 -5.01 -4.06 -8.37
CA SER A 20 -5.04 -4.69 -9.71
C SER A 20 -5.09 -6.22 -9.66
N ILE A 21 -4.50 -6.87 -8.65
CA ILE A 21 -4.55 -8.34 -8.52
C ILE A 21 -5.96 -8.84 -8.18
N PHE A 22 -6.83 -7.97 -7.70
CA PHE A 22 -8.23 -8.27 -7.34
C PHE A 22 -9.23 -7.80 -8.41
N SER A 23 -8.75 -7.36 -9.58
CA SER A 23 -9.62 -6.81 -10.62
C SER A 23 -9.19 -7.21 -12.03
N ALA A 24 -9.90 -8.18 -12.61
CA ALA A 24 -9.68 -8.62 -13.99
C ALA A 24 -9.96 -7.49 -15.02
N SER A 25 -10.81 -6.52 -14.67
CA SER A 25 -11.15 -5.37 -15.52
C SER A 25 -10.34 -4.10 -15.22
N GLY A 26 -9.41 -4.14 -14.26
CA GLY A 26 -8.57 -2.99 -13.90
C GLY A 26 -9.26 -1.91 -13.06
N LYS A 27 -10.50 -2.12 -12.60
CA LYS A 27 -11.27 -1.15 -11.78
C LYS A 27 -10.55 -0.72 -10.49
N TYR A 28 -9.67 -1.55 -9.95
CA TYR A 28 -8.94 -1.29 -8.69
C TYR A 28 -7.48 -0.88 -8.89
N ARG A 29 -7.14 -0.32 -10.06
CA ARG A 29 -5.77 0.12 -10.37
C ARG A 29 -5.19 1.15 -9.39
N ASN A 30 -6.06 1.93 -8.74
CA ASN A 30 -5.67 2.95 -7.75
C ASN A 30 -5.96 2.54 -6.29
N CYS A 31 -6.17 1.24 -6.03
CA CYS A 31 -6.43 0.75 -4.68
C CYS A 31 -5.22 0.00 -4.10
N LEU A 32 -5.11 -0.03 -2.77
CA LEU A 32 -4.19 -0.87 -2.01
C LEU A 32 -4.99 -1.63 -0.94
N ARG A 33 -4.62 -2.89 -0.68
CA ARG A 33 -5.14 -3.69 0.43
C ARG A 33 -4.09 -3.82 1.52
N ILE A 34 -4.47 -3.44 2.74
CA ILE A 34 -3.69 -3.59 3.97
C ILE A 34 -4.25 -4.70 4.87
N ASN A 35 -3.44 -5.21 5.79
CA ASN A 35 -3.85 -6.21 6.79
C ASN A 35 -3.94 -5.55 8.17
N CYS A 36 -5.14 -5.51 8.74
CA CYS A 36 -5.40 -4.95 10.07
C CYS A 36 -5.55 -6.01 11.18
N ALA A 37 -5.23 -7.28 10.90
CA ALA A 37 -5.28 -8.36 11.89
C ALA A 37 -4.08 -8.32 12.88
N LEU A 38 -3.05 -7.53 12.56
CA LEU A 38 -1.89 -7.34 13.42
C LEU A 38 -2.18 -6.27 14.47
N PRO A 39 -1.65 -6.41 15.71
CA PRO A 39 -1.86 -5.41 16.76
C PRO A 39 -1.28 -4.06 16.33
N LEU A 40 -1.90 -2.94 16.71
CA LEU A 40 -1.39 -1.60 16.37
C LEU A 40 -0.20 -1.21 17.26
N SER A 41 0.96 -1.85 17.03
CA SER A 41 2.23 -1.45 17.61
C SER A 41 2.77 -0.17 16.97
N GLU A 42 3.75 0.47 17.61
CA GLU A 42 4.39 1.66 17.07
C GLU A 42 5.04 1.40 15.70
N THR A 43 5.62 0.21 15.50
CA THR A 43 6.17 -0.22 14.21
C THR A 43 5.11 -0.22 13.11
N TYR A 44 3.90 -0.74 13.38
CA TYR A 44 2.83 -0.77 12.38
C TYR A 44 2.18 0.60 12.17
N ARG A 45 2.14 1.45 13.22
CA ARG A 45 1.73 2.85 13.11
C ARG A 45 2.64 3.63 12.17
N GLU A 46 3.95 3.50 12.34
CA GLU A 46 4.94 4.15 11.47
C GLU A 46 4.87 3.60 10.04
N ALA A 47 4.70 2.28 9.87
CA ALA A 47 4.49 1.70 8.55
C ALA A 47 3.23 2.25 7.86
N LEU A 48 2.11 2.41 8.57
CA LEU A 48 0.89 3.02 8.04
C LEU A 48 1.10 4.48 7.62
N LYS A 49 1.87 5.25 8.38
CA LYS A 49 2.25 6.62 8.03
C LYS A 49 3.04 6.66 6.72
N GLN A 50 4.06 5.80 6.60
CA GLN A 50 4.88 5.69 5.37
C GLN A 50 4.07 5.24 4.15
N ILE A 51 3.07 4.36 4.34
CA ILE A 51 2.12 4.00 3.28
C ILE A 51 1.34 5.23 2.83
N GLY A 52 0.80 6.02 3.77
CA GLY A 52 0.05 7.24 3.47
C GLY A 52 0.88 8.27 2.70
N GLU A 53 2.12 8.52 3.12
CA GLU A 53 3.05 9.42 2.43
C GLU A 53 3.38 8.94 1.01
N ALA A 54 3.61 7.64 0.82
CA ALA A 54 3.90 7.08 -0.50
C ALA A 54 2.68 7.18 -1.44
N VAL A 55 1.47 6.98 -0.93
CA VAL A 55 0.23 7.17 -1.70
C VAL A 55 0.03 8.64 -2.06
N TYR A 56 0.22 9.56 -1.10
CA TYR A 56 0.08 11.00 -1.33
C TYR A 56 1.02 11.48 -2.46
N ARG A 57 2.31 11.14 -2.39
CA ARG A 57 3.30 11.51 -3.43
C ARG A 57 3.03 10.88 -4.80
N ALA A 58 2.30 9.77 -4.85
CA ALA A 58 1.95 9.11 -6.10
C ALA A 58 0.64 9.65 -6.72
N MET A 59 -0.09 10.50 -5.99
CA MET A 59 -1.32 11.16 -6.42
C MET A 59 -1.10 12.63 -6.77
N GLU A 60 -0.01 13.25 -6.28
CA GLU A 60 0.59 14.44 -6.91
C GLU A 60 1.15 14.11 -8.29
#